data_AF-A0A2V6PJW3-F1
#
_entry.id   AF-A0A2V6PJW3-F1
#
_cell.length_a   1.000
_cell.length_b   1.000
_cell.length_c   1.000
_cell.angle_alpha   90.00
_cell.angle_beta   90.00
_cell.angle_gamma   90.00
#
_symmetry.space_group_name_H-M   'P 1'
#
loop_
_entity.id
_entity.type
_entity.pdbx_description
1 polymer ?
#
loop_
_entity_poly.entity_id
_entity_poly.type
_entity_poly.pdbx_seq_one_letter_code
_entity_poly.pdbx_strand_id
1 'polypeptide(L)'
;NNALYVDFLEIRGALTNDLQSALSIDNNLVIYFAGANVPVDTLDGQFGDAQQPGGRLRWIRDFAGPNSSVDVLLLNGQTVKMNRDLRFSTTIDTDGDGVANAYDFYPLDSAAWNSVPSTNSFWTSVSVTNVGSAAAVSLSWNAASGTRYHVEYTTNLAPPNWQALSDYTNVALTNGVIRILDTSIPPGEIQRYYRVRYDR
;
A
#
# COMPACT_ATOMS: atom_id res chain seq x y z
N ASN A 1 -11.06 -28.31 -26.80
CA ASN A 1 -10.67 -27.45 -25.67
C ASN A 1 -11.89 -26.68 -25.20
N ASN A 2 -12.30 -26.94 -23.97
CA ASN A 2 -13.38 -26.27 -23.28
C ASN A 2 -12.79 -25.33 -22.21
N ALA A 3 -13.49 -24.24 -21.94
CA ALA A 3 -13.10 -23.30 -20.90
C ALA A 3 -14.31 -22.94 -20.03
N LEU A 4 -14.08 -22.80 -18.73
CA LEU A 4 -15.03 -22.24 -17.78
C LEU A 4 -14.43 -20.95 -17.21
N TYR A 5 -15.20 -19.86 -17.21
CA TYR A 5 -14.82 -18.59 -16.60
C TYR A 5 -15.64 -18.38 -15.34
N VAL A 6 -14.95 -18.17 -14.22
CA VAL A 6 -15.54 -18.12 -12.89
C VAL A 6 -15.15 -16.82 -12.22
N ASP A 7 -16.13 -16.05 -11.76
CA ASP A 7 -15.86 -14.83 -11.01
C ASP A 7 -15.21 -15.15 -9.65
N PHE A 8 -15.75 -16.12 -8.91
CA PHE A 8 -15.23 -16.49 -7.59
C PHE A 8 -15.29 -18.00 -7.36
N LEU A 9 -14.15 -18.60 -7.02
CA LEU A 9 -14.04 -19.99 -6.60
C LEU A 9 -14.20 -20.09 -5.09
N GLU A 10 -15.19 -20.86 -4.66
CA GLU A 10 -15.40 -21.17 -3.26
C GLU A 10 -14.95 -22.60 -2.94
N ILE A 11 -13.85 -22.71 -2.20
CA ILE A 11 -13.25 -23.97 -1.77
C ILE A 11 -13.74 -24.28 -0.36
N ARG A 12 -14.39 -25.44 -0.20
CA ARG A 12 -14.99 -25.89 1.08
C ARG A 12 -14.75 -27.38 1.30
N GLY A 13 -14.86 -27.81 2.55
CA GLY A 13 -14.84 -29.23 2.92
C GLY A 13 -13.49 -29.89 2.61
N ALA A 14 -13.51 -31.12 2.07
CA ALA A 14 -12.29 -31.88 1.80
C ALA A 14 -11.29 -31.15 0.87
N LEU A 15 -11.80 -30.27 -0.01
CA LEU A 15 -10.98 -29.50 -0.96
C LEU A 15 -10.03 -28.50 -0.27
N THR A 16 -10.27 -28.12 0.99
CA THR A 16 -9.39 -27.18 1.71
C THR A 16 -8.08 -27.83 2.19
N ASN A 17 -8.06 -29.16 2.32
CA ASN A 17 -6.92 -29.89 2.88
C ASN A 17 -6.07 -30.53 1.79
N ASP A 18 -6.71 -31.01 0.71
CA ASP A 18 -6.04 -31.62 -0.43
C ASP A 18 -6.90 -31.46 -1.69
N LEU A 19 -6.59 -30.42 -2.46
CA LEU A 19 -7.35 -30.07 -3.65
C LEU A 19 -7.20 -31.12 -4.76
N GLN A 20 -6.01 -31.70 -4.94
CA GLN A 20 -5.72 -32.58 -6.07
C GLN A 20 -6.27 -34.00 -5.89
N SER A 21 -6.42 -34.48 -4.65
CA SER A 21 -7.06 -35.78 -4.41
C SER A 21 -8.59 -35.71 -4.42
N ALA A 22 -9.17 -34.55 -4.12
CA ALA A 22 -10.61 -34.38 -3.99
C ALA A 22 -11.29 -33.77 -5.23
N LEU A 23 -10.55 -33.18 -6.16
CA LEU A 23 -11.06 -32.64 -7.43
C LEU A 23 -10.32 -33.27 -8.62
N SER A 24 -11.07 -33.68 -9.64
CA SER A 24 -10.52 -34.04 -10.95
C SER A 24 -11.05 -33.06 -11.99
N ILE A 25 -10.15 -32.53 -12.83
CA ILE A 25 -10.48 -31.66 -13.96
C ILE A 25 -10.20 -32.43 -15.24
N ASP A 26 -11.20 -32.55 -16.11
CA ASP A 26 -11.06 -33.25 -17.38
C ASP A 26 -9.92 -32.65 -18.23
N ASN A 27 -9.20 -33.51 -18.97
CA ASN A 27 -8.04 -33.11 -19.76
C ASN A 27 -8.36 -32.09 -20.88
N ASN A 28 -9.63 -31.94 -21.24
CA ASN A 28 -10.11 -30.99 -22.24
C ASN A 28 -10.66 -29.69 -21.60
N LEU A 29 -10.62 -29.51 -20.27
CA LEU A 29 -11.14 -28.34 -19.56
C LEU A 29 -10.02 -27.53 -18.88
N VAL A 30 -10.12 -26.20 -19.00
CA VAL A 30 -9.38 -25.22 -18.20
C VAL A 30 -10.38 -24.28 -17.51
N ILE A 31 -10.17 -24.03 -16.22
CA ILE A 31 -10.98 -23.12 -15.41
C ILE A 31 -10.17 -21.84 -15.18
N TYR A 32 -10.67 -20.75 -15.72
CA TYR A 32 -10.15 -19.41 -15.50
C TYR A 32 -10.98 -18.77 -14.39
N PHE A 33 -10.33 -18.27 -13.34
CA PHE A 33 -11.02 -17.70 -12.19
C PHE A 33 -10.48 -16.32 -11.81
N ALA A 34 -11.33 -15.43 -11.30
CA ALA A 34 -10.91 -14.09 -10.93
C ALA A 34 -10.57 -13.93 -9.44
N GLY A 35 -11.25 -14.64 -8.55
CA GLY A 35 -10.87 -14.67 -7.14
C GLY A 35 -11.25 -15.96 -6.44
N ALA A 36 -10.82 -16.11 -5.19
CA ALA A 36 -11.13 -17.27 -4.37
C ALA A 36 -11.19 -16.94 -2.86
N ASN A 37 -11.75 -17.84 -2.06
CA ASN A 37 -11.75 -17.74 -0.60
C ASN A 37 -10.47 -18.30 0.06
N VAL A 38 -9.50 -18.70 -0.75
CA VAL A 38 -8.14 -19.10 -0.37
C VAL A 38 -7.15 -18.31 -1.22
N PRO A 39 -5.86 -18.18 -0.84
CA PRO A 39 -4.91 -17.38 -1.60
C PRO A 39 -4.80 -17.87 -3.05
N VAL A 40 -5.08 -16.98 -4.01
CA VAL A 40 -5.15 -17.31 -5.45
C VAL A 40 -3.84 -17.88 -6.01
N ASP A 41 -2.69 -17.44 -5.50
CA ASP A 41 -1.37 -17.94 -5.88
C ASP A 41 -1.16 -19.42 -5.52
N THR A 42 -1.92 -19.95 -4.54
CA THR A 42 -1.87 -21.38 -4.19
C THR A 42 -2.71 -22.24 -5.13
N LEU A 43 -3.64 -21.63 -5.87
CA LEU A 43 -4.50 -22.29 -6.84
C LEU A 43 -3.97 -22.15 -8.26
N ASP A 44 -3.39 -21.00 -8.59
CA ASP A 44 -2.89 -20.71 -9.93
C ASP A 44 -1.82 -21.71 -10.35
N GLY A 45 -1.96 -22.25 -11.57
CA GLY A 45 -1.05 -23.26 -12.11
C GLY A 45 -1.27 -24.69 -11.60
N GLN A 46 -2.24 -24.94 -10.71
CA GLN A 46 -2.55 -26.31 -10.27
C GLN A 46 -3.15 -27.16 -11.40
N PHE A 47 -3.08 -28.49 -11.23
CA PHE A 47 -3.50 -29.49 -12.21
C PHE A 47 -2.75 -29.38 -13.55
N GLY A 48 -1.46 -29.05 -13.49
CA GLY A 48 -0.58 -29.05 -14.66
C GLY A 48 -0.32 -30.46 -15.17
N ASP A 49 -0.33 -30.62 -16.49
CA ASP A 49 0.01 -31.86 -17.19
C ASP A 49 0.72 -31.57 -18.52
N ALA A 50 1.03 -32.62 -19.28
CA ALA A 50 1.74 -32.48 -20.56
C ALA A 50 0.98 -31.63 -21.59
N GLN A 51 -0.35 -31.56 -21.50
CA GLN A 51 -1.21 -30.80 -22.40
C GLN A 51 -1.43 -29.36 -21.90
N GLN A 52 -1.40 -29.15 -20.58
CA GLN A 52 -1.59 -27.86 -19.92
C GLN A 52 -0.48 -27.61 -18.88
N PRO A 53 0.76 -27.31 -19.31
CA PRO A 53 1.89 -27.15 -18.38
C PRO A 53 1.74 -25.94 -17.44
N GLY A 54 0.95 -24.94 -17.83
CA GLY A 54 0.59 -23.80 -16.97
C GLY A 54 -0.62 -24.06 -16.07
N GLY A 55 -0.98 -25.32 -15.81
CA GLY A 55 -2.12 -25.68 -15.00
C GLY A 55 -3.48 -25.53 -15.69
N ARG A 56 -4.49 -26.08 -15.03
CA ARG A 56 -5.90 -26.03 -15.42
C ARG A 56 -6.73 -25.11 -14.53
N LEU A 57 -6.22 -24.71 -13.37
CA LEU A 57 -6.71 -23.54 -12.64
C LEU A 57 -5.82 -22.35 -13.00
N ARG A 58 -6.43 -21.29 -13.54
CA ARG A 58 -5.71 -20.09 -14.01
C ARG A 58 -6.33 -18.82 -13.45
N TRP A 59 -5.56 -18.10 -12.65
CA TRP A 59 -6.00 -16.83 -12.09
C TRP A 59 -5.95 -15.74 -13.17
N ILE A 60 -7.06 -15.03 -13.35
CA ILE A 60 -7.18 -13.88 -14.25
C ILE A 60 -7.21 -12.61 -13.41
N ARG A 61 -6.00 -12.14 -13.06
CA ARG A 61 -5.79 -10.95 -12.21
C ARG A 61 -6.34 -9.64 -12.80
N ASP A 62 -6.44 -9.54 -14.12
CA ASP A 62 -6.90 -8.32 -14.81
C ASP A 62 -8.43 -8.21 -14.90
N PHE A 63 -9.16 -9.24 -14.46
CA PHE A 63 -10.62 -9.23 -14.46
C PHE A 63 -11.15 -8.85 -13.07
N ALA A 64 -12.03 -7.84 -13.04
CA ALA A 64 -12.71 -7.37 -11.84
C ALA A 64 -14.22 -7.65 -11.95
N GLY A 65 -14.68 -8.77 -11.40
CA GLY A 65 -16.08 -9.19 -11.47
C GLY A 65 -16.92 -8.78 -10.26
N PRO A 66 -18.24 -9.05 -10.28
CA PRO A 66 -19.15 -8.69 -9.20
C PRO A 66 -18.75 -9.19 -7.80
N ASN A 67 -18.13 -10.37 -7.70
CA ASN A 67 -17.73 -11.00 -6.44
C ASN A 67 -16.21 -10.94 -6.20
N SER A 68 -15.42 -10.68 -7.25
CA SER A 68 -13.95 -10.61 -7.21
C SER A 68 -13.38 -9.19 -7.27
N SER A 69 -14.21 -8.14 -7.28
CA SER A 69 -13.73 -6.76 -7.34
C SER A 69 -13.72 -6.02 -6.00
N VAL A 70 -12.94 -4.95 -5.97
CA VAL A 70 -12.90 -3.92 -4.93
C VAL A 70 -12.73 -2.55 -5.57
N ASP A 71 -13.20 -1.52 -4.89
CA ASP A 71 -13.04 -0.12 -5.28
C ASP A 71 -11.62 0.38 -4.96
N VAL A 72 -10.99 1.04 -5.93
CA VAL A 72 -9.68 1.68 -5.81
C VAL A 72 -9.83 3.15 -6.19
N LEU A 73 -9.27 4.04 -5.35
CA LEU A 73 -9.27 5.47 -5.59
C LEU A 73 -8.13 5.85 -6.55
N LEU A 74 -8.43 6.72 -7.51
CA LEU A 74 -7.46 7.38 -8.36
C LEU A 74 -7.17 8.79 -7.84
N LEU A 75 -6.01 9.36 -8.19
CA LEU A 75 -5.61 10.69 -7.74
C LEU A 75 -6.60 11.80 -8.11
N ASN A 76 -7.33 11.62 -9.23
CA ASN A 76 -8.36 12.55 -9.70
C ASN A 76 -9.67 12.47 -8.88
N GLY A 77 -9.74 11.65 -7.83
CA GLY A 77 -10.90 11.48 -6.96
C GLY A 77 -11.93 10.46 -7.47
N GLN A 78 -11.70 9.83 -8.62
CA GLN A 78 -12.57 8.77 -9.14
C GLN A 78 -12.26 7.42 -8.50
N THR A 79 -13.26 6.55 -8.46
CA THR A 79 -13.09 5.17 -8.05
C THR A 79 -13.23 4.24 -9.26
N VAL A 80 -12.33 3.28 -9.38
CA VAL A 80 -12.36 2.22 -10.39
C VAL A 80 -12.39 0.84 -9.73
N LYS A 81 -12.90 -0.16 -10.46
CA LYS A 81 -12.88 -1.56 -10.00
C LYS A 81 -11.53 -2.20 -10.32
N MET A 82 -10.90 -2.76 -9.30
CA MET A 82 -9.72 -3.61 -9.41
C MET A 82 -10.08 -5.02 -8.92
N ASN A 83 -9.40 -6.04 -9.44
CA ASN A 83 -9.46 -7.38 -8.87
C ASN A 83 -9.00 -7.33 -7.40
N ARG A 84 -9.78 -7.93 -6.50
CA ARG A 84 -9.57 -7.88 -5.05
C ARG A 84 -8.27 -8.53 -4.63
N ASP A 85 -7.97 -9.72 -5.16
CA ASP A 85 -6.76 -10.46 -4.82
C ASP A 85 -5.52 -9.74 -5.38
N LEU A 86 -5.63 -9.13 -6.57
CA LEU A 86 -4.57 -8.28 -7.11
C LEU A 86 -4.36 -7.03 -6.23
N ARG A 87 -5.43 -6.33 -5.86
CA ARG A 87 -5.37 -5.12 -4.99
C ARG A 87 -4.69 -5.39 -3.65
N PHE A 88 -4.86 -6.58 -3.08
CA PHE A 88 -4.27 -6.93 -1.79
C PHE A 88 -3.01 -7.80 -1.89
N SER A 89 -2.44 -7.95 -3.09
CA SER A 89 -1.18 -8.63 -3.28
C SER A 89 -0.03 -7.88 -2.58
N THR A 90 0.75 -8.59 -1.77
CA THR A 90 1.93 -8.06 -1.08
C THR A 90 3.22 -8.17 -1.89
N THR A 91 3.14 -8.75 -3.09
CA THR A 91 4.28 -9.04 -3.96
C THR A 91 4.15 -8.43 -5.36
N ILE A 92 2.93 -8.17 -5.82
CA ILE A 92 2.67 -7.54 -7.12
C ILE A 92 2.58 -6.02 -6.92
N ASP A 93 3.36 -5.31 -7.71
CA ASP A 93 3.32 -3.86 -7.92
C ASP A 93 2.76 -3.65 -9.33
N THR A 94 1.54 -3.12 -9.42
CA THR A 94 0.80 -3.03 -10.69
C THR A 94 1.25 -1.85 -11.55
N ASP A 95 1.57 -0.72 -10.94
CA ASP A 95 1.89 0.51 -11.66
C ASP A 95 3.40 0.77 -11.75
N GLY A 96 4.21 -0.01 -11.03
CA GLY A 96 5.66 -0.10 -11.15
C GLY A 96 6.41 1.00 -10.40
N ASP A 97 5.80 1.62 -9.39
CA ASP A 97 6.40 2.69 -8.61
C ASP A 97 7.36 2.18 -7.50
N GLY A 98 7.42 0.86 -7.30
CA GLY A 98 8.24 0.18 -6.30
C GLY A 98 7.49 -0.23 -5.03
N VAL A 99 6.18 -0.01 -4.94
CA VAL A 99 5.34 -0.38 -3.80
C VAL A 99 4.33 -1.45 -4.21
N ALA A 100 4.31 -2.58 -3.49
CA ALA A 100 3.31 -3.62 -3.78
C ALA A 100 1.89 -3.13 -3.47
N ASN A 101 0.91 -3.59 -4.26
CA ASN A 101 -0.49 -3.13 -4.24
C ASN A 101 -1.13 -3.10 -2.84
N ALA A 102 -0.82 -4.07 -1.97
CA ALA A 102 -1.34 -4.11 -0.61
C ALA A 102 -0.96 -2.89 0.23
N TYR A 103 0.20 -2.30 -0.06
CA TYR A 103 0.80 -1.15 0.63
C TYR A 103 0.68 0.15 -0.16
N ASP A 104 0.04 0.08 -1.32
CA ASP A 104 -0.13 1.20 -2.23
C ASP A 104 -1.56 1.76 -2.08
N PHE A 105 -1.67 3.08 -1.92
CA PHE A 105 -2.97 3.76 -1.80
C PHE A 105 -3.59 4.07 -3.18
N TYR A 106 -2.74 4.27 -4.18
CA TYR A 106 -3.07 4.52 -5.58
C TYR A 106 -2.44 3.47 -6.52
N PRO A 107 -2.74 2.17 -6.38
CA PRO A 107 -2.01 1.05 -7.03
C PRO A 107 -2.19 0.95 -8.55
N LEU A 108 -2.76 1.99 -9.16
CA LEU A 108 -3.05 2.11 -10.58
C LEU A 108 -2.56 3.48 -11.12
N ASP A 109 -1.77 4.23 -10.35
CA ASP A 109 -1.34 5.58 -10.65
C ASP A 109 0.09 5.81 -10.12
N SER A 110 1.08 5.39 -10.91
CA SER A 110 2.50 5.46 -10.55
C SER A 110 3.06 6.88 -10.37
N ALA A 111 2.28 7.91 -10.68
CA ALA A 111 2.63 9.30 -10.43
C ALA A 111 2.08 9.81 -9.09
N ALA A 112 1.15 9.09 -8.46
CA ALA A 112 0.54 9.46 -7.20
C ALA A 112 1.40 8.97 -6.02
N TRP A 113 1.69 9.86 -5.07
CA TRP A 113 2.54 9.51 -3.93
C TRP A 113 1.82 8.55 -2.98
N ASN A 114 2.47 7.43 -2.69
CA ASN A 114 2.09 6.40 -1.75
C ASN A 114 2.12 6.86 -0.28
N SER A 115 1.25 7.81 0.09
CA SER A 115 0.95 8.04 1.50
C SER A 115 -0.08 7.00 1.95
N VAL A 116 0.41 5.84 2.36
CA VAL A 116 -0.33 5.01 3.32
C VAL A 116 -0.68 5.93 4.49
N PRO A 117 -1.95 6.11 4.89
CA PRO A 117 -2.23 6.37 6.29
C PRO A 117 -1.88 5.05 6.97
N SER A 118 -0.59 4.81 7.24
CA SER A 118 -0.24 3.61 7.96
C SER A 118 -1.00 3.70 9.27
N THR A 119 -1.57 2.58 9.70
CA THR A 119 -2.10 2.44 11.06
C THR A 119 -1.02 2.74 12.12
N ASN A 120 0.25 2.91 11.68
CA ASN A 120 1.38 3.47 12.40
C ASN A 120 1.97 4.72 11.69
N SER A 121 1.11 5.65 11.25
CA SER A 121 1.55 6.86 10.55
C SER A 121 2.57 7.57 11.40
N PHE A 122 3.80 7.66 10.87
CA PHE A 122 4.89 8.37 11.53
C PHE A 122 4.36 9.77 11.85
N TRP A 123 3.93 10.50 10.82
CA TRP A 123 3.25 11.79 10.97
C TRP A 123 1.80 11.62 11.44
N THR A 124 1.48 12.19 12.59
CA THR A 124 0.10 12.31 13.10
C THR A 124 -0.61 13.52 12.49
N SER A 125 0.11 14.63 12.28
CA SER A 125 -0.41 15.81 11.57
C SER A 125 0.71 16.75 11.13
N VAL A 126 0.49 17.44 10.01
CA VAL A 126 1.26 18.63 9.60
C VAL A 126 0.26 19.73 9.31
N SER A 127 0.42 20.90 9.93
CA SER A 127 -0.48 22.04 9.71
C SER A 127 0.26 23.36 9.69
N VAL A 128 -0.19 24.28 8.84
CA VAL A 128 0.24 25.68 8.85
C VAL A 128 -0.65 26.45 9.82
N THR A 129 -0.04 27.19 10.75
CA THR A 129 -0.74 28.08 11.67
C THR A 129 -0.09 29.45 11.63
N ASN A 130 -0.88 30.52 11.75
CA ASN A 130 -0.32 31.85 11.91
C ASN A 130 -0.04 32.09 13.40
N VAL A 131 1.19 32.47 13.74
CA VAL A 131 1.59 32.89 15.09
C VAL A 131 1.88 34.39 15.02
N GLY A 132 0.89 35.21 15.36
CA GLY A 132 0.94 36.65 15.13
C GLY A 132 0.90 36.99 13.64
N SER A 133 1.88 37.75 13.14
CA SER A 133 2.03 38.12 11.73
C SER A 133 2.95 37.19 10.93
N ALA A 134 3.46 36.11 11.53
CA ALA A 134 4.36 35.15 10.89
C ALA A 134 3.68 33.78 10.70
N ALA A 135 3.99 33.12 9.59
CA ALA A 135 3.60 31.73 9.37
C ALA A 135 4.44 30.82 10.27
N ALA A 136 3.80 29.78 10.82
CA ALA A 136 4.46 28.70 11.53
C ALA A 136 3.94 27.35 11.02
N VAL A 137 4.79 26.33 11.02
CA VAL A 137 4.39 24.97 10.66
C VAL A 137 4.47 24.08 11.88
N SER A 138 3.36 23.43 12.20
CA SER A 138 3.24 22.44 13.26
C SER A 138 3.46 21.04 12.68
N LEU A 139 4.39 20.31 13.27
CA LEU A 139 4.82 18.98 12.88
C LEU A 139 4.55 18.02 14.05
N SER A 140 3.70 17.02 13.87
CA SER A 140 3.35 16.07 14.94
C SER A 140 3.53 14.63 14.51
N TRP A 141 4.13 13.79 15.36
CA TRP A 141 4.35 12.36 15.11
C TRP A 141 4.27 11.54 16.39
N ASN A 142 4.06 10.23 16.25
CA ASN A 142 4.14 9.30 17.38
C ASN A 142 5.61 8.92 17.66
N ALA A 143 6.21 9.54 18.68
CA ALA A 143 7.60 9.31 19.05
C ALA A 143 7.73 8.07 19.95
N ALA A 144 8.63 7.15 19.58
CA ALA A 144 8.95 5.96 20.35
C ALA A 144 9.75 6.30 21.60
N SER A 145 9.47 5.59 22.70
CA SER A 145 10.21 5.70 23.97
C SER A 145 11.71 5.54 23.77
N GLY A 146 12.51 6.42 24.39
CA GLY A 146 13.97 6.38 24.36
C GLY A 146 14.61 6.75 23.02
N THR A 147 13.82 7.16 22.02
CA THR A 147 14.32 7.44 20.66
C THR A 147 14.63 8.93 20.48
N ARG A 148 15.78 9.24 19.88
CA ARG A 148 16.17 10.59 19.47
C ARG A 148 15.77 10.82 18.00
N TYR A 149 15.16 11.97 17.76
CA TYR A 149 14.67 12.43 16.48
C TYR A 149 15.39 13.70 16.04
N HIS A 150 15.67 13.80 14.75
CA HIS A 150 16.22 14.97 14.07
C HIS A 150 15.18 15.49 13.09
N VAL A 151 14.67 16.69 13.35
CA VAL A 151 13.73 17.39 12.47
C VAL A 151 14.54 18.31 11.56
N GLU A 152 14.32 18.18 10.26
CA GLU A 152 15.03 18.93 9.25
C GLU A 152 14.05 19.52 8.24
N TYR A 153 14.46 20.62 7.62
CA TYR A 153 13.68 21.28 6.58
C TYR A 153 14.55 21.63 5.37
N THR A 154 13.92 21.83 4.22
CA THR A 154 14.56 22.41 3.04
C THR A 154 13.54 23.20 2.23
N THR A 155 13.99 24.17 1.43
CA THR A 155 13.12 24.97 0.56
C THR A 155 13.07 24.46 -0.87
N ASN A 156 13.89 23.46 -1.22
CA ASN A 156 13.95 22.87 -2.56
C ASN A 156 14.30 21.38 -2.45
N LEU A 157 13.69 20.52 -3.28
CA LEU A 157 13.97 19.09 -3.35
C LEU A 157 14.93 18.70 -4.49
N ALA A 158 15.40 19.65 -5.31
CA ALA A 158 16.21 19.39 -6.50
C ALA A 158 17.37 20.40 -6.68
N PRO A 159 18.57 20.12 -6.14
CA PRO A 159 18.87 19.10 -5.13
C PRO A 159 18.47 19.58 -3.72
N PRO A 160 18.17 18.66 -2.79
CA PRO A 160 17.79 19.04 -1.45
C PRO A 160 19.00 19.51 -0.64
N ASN A 161 18.83 20.64 0.05
CA ASN A 161 19.79 21.13 1.05
C ASN A 161 19.10 21.15 2.42
N TRP A 162 19.17 20.04 3.15
CA TRP A 162 18.51 19.87 4.44
C TRP A 162 19.21 20.67 5.53
N GLN A 163 18.45 21.53 6.19
CA GLN A 163 18.85 22.33 7.33
C GLN A 163 18.23 21.74 8.60
N ALA A 164 18.98 21.76 9.70
CA ALA A 164 18.46 21.33 10.99
C ALA A 164 17.39 22.33 11.50
N LEU A 165 16.23 21.80 11.92
CA LEU A 165 15.20 22.57 12.61
C LEU A 165 15.31 22.38 14.12
N SER A 166 15.28 21.12 14.58
CA SER A 166 15.31 20.77 16.00
C SER A 166 15.69 19.31 16.19
N ASP A 167 16.27 19.00 17.35
CA ASP A 167 16.37 17.64 17.84
C ASP A 167 15.35 17.42 18.97
N TYR A 168 14.82 16.20 19.08
CA TYR A 168 13.91 15.82 20.14
C TYR A 168 14.15 14.38 20.60
N THR A 169 14.29 14.15 21.91
CA THR A 169 14.35 12.80 22.47
C THR A 169 13.10 12.54 23.29
N ASN A 170 12.36 11.47 22.96
CA ASN A 170 11.26 11.03 23.82
C ASN A 170 11.85 10.26 25.02
N VAL A 171 11.97 10.92 26.17
CA VAL A 171 12.47 10.32 27.41
C VAL A 171 11.39 9.60 28.23
N ALA A 172 10.13 9.59 27.76
CA ALA A 172 9.07 8.83 28.39
C ALA A 172 9.28 7.33 28.19
N LEU A 173 8.79 6.52 29.13
CA LEU A 173 8.86 5.04 29.08
C LEU A 173 7.87 4.42 28.08
N THR A 174 7.04 5.23 27.45
CA THR A 174 6.01 4.82 26.50
C THR A 174 6.06 5.68 25.25
N ASN A 175 5.55 5.14 24.15
CA ASN A 175 5.35 5.92 22.92
C ASN A 175 4.30 7.02 23.16
N GLY A 176 4.41 8.12 22.43
CA GLY A 176 3.45 9.21 22.54
C GLY A 176 3.51 10.19 21.38
N VAL A 177 2.39 10.86 21.11
CA VAL A 177 2.35 11.92 20.10
C VAL A 177 3.07 13.15 20.64
N ILE A 178 4.03 13.64 19.87
CA ILE A 178 4.77 14.85 20.16
C ILE A 178 4.53 15.88 19.06
N ARG A 179 4.79 17.14 19.36
CA ARG A 179 4.63 18.27 18.46
C ARG A 179 5.87 19.16 18.48
N ILE A 180 6.41 19.46 17.31
CA ILE A 180 7.42 20.49 17.08
C ILE A 180 6.79 21.62 16.26
N LEU A 181 7.19 22.85 16.55
CA LEU A 181 6.74 24.04 15.85
C LEU A 181 7.92 24.71 15.16
N ASP A 182 7.84 24.87 13.85
CA ASP A 182 8.73 25.73 13.08
C ASP A 182 8.16 27.16 13.07
N THR A 183 8.77 28.05 13.85
CA THR A 183 8.46 29.49 13.84
C THR A 183 9.52 30.31 13.13
N SER A 184 10.48 29.66 12.47
CA SER A 184 11.65 30.28 11.85
C SER A 184 11.44 30.65 10.38
N ILE A 185 10.18 30.68 9.93
CA ILE A 185 9.81 30.94 8.54
C ILE A 185 9.90 32.45 8.26
N PRO A 186 10.86 32.91 7.43
CA PRO A 186 11.01 34.31 7.12
C PRO A 186 9.83 34.85 6.31
N PRO A 187 9.51 36.16 6.45
CA PRO A 187 8.55 36.81 5.57
C PRO A 187 8.93 36.62 4.09
N GLY A 188 7.99 36.13 3.28
CA GLY A 188 8.19 35.90 1.84
C GLY A 188 8.69 34.49 1.48
N GLU A 189 9.03 33.65 2.46
CA GLU A 189 9.29 32.24 2.19
C GLU A 189 7.97 31.49 1.98
N ILE A 190 7.72 31.05 0.76
CA ILE A 190 6.42 30.47 0.35
C ILE A 190 6.34 28.95 0.47
N GLN A 191 7.47 28.28 0.74
CA GLN A 191 7.54 26.82 0.74
C GLN A 191 8.66 26.27 1.62
N ARG A 192 8.33 25.25 2.40
CA ARG A 192 9.27 24.33 3.06
C ARG A 192 8.81 22.88 2.88
N TYR A 193 9.79 22.00 2.82
CA TYR A 193 9.64 20.56 2.93
C TYR A 193 10.28 20.12 4.24
N TYR A 194 9.67 19.15 4.91
CA TYR A 194 10.11 18.68 6.21
C TYR A 194 10.38 17.18 6.17
N ARG A 195 11.36 16.75 6.95
CA ARG A 195 11.56 15.33 7.26
C ARG A 195 11.96 15.17 8.71
N VAL A 196 11.72 13.97 9.23
CA VAL A 196 12.23 13.56 10.53
C VAL A 196 13.06 12.30 10.34
N ARG A 197 14.26 12.31 10.88
CA ARG A 197 15.13 11.16 11.02
C ARG A 197 15.19 10.75 12.49
N TYR A 198 15.63 9.55 12.77
CA TYR A 198 15.87 9.11 14.14
C TYR A 198 17.11 8.24 14.22
N ASP A 199 17.77 8.29 15.36
CA ASP A 199 18.88 7.39 15.68
C ASP A 199 18.27 6.09 16.23
N ARG A 200 18.74 4.94 15.72
CA ARG A 200 18.45 3.63 16.31
C ARG A 200 19.48 3.31 17.39
#